data_AF-A0A081Q157-F1
#
_entry.id   AF-A0A081Q157-F1
#
_cell.length_a   1.000
_cell.length_b   1.000
_cell.length_c   1.000
_cell.angle_alpha   90.00
_cell.angle_beta   90.00
_cell.angle_gamma   90.00
#
_symmetry.space_group_name_H-M   'P 1'
#
loop_
_entity.id
_entity.type
_entity.pdbx_description
1 polymer ?
#
loop_
_entity_poly.entity_id
_entity_poly.type
_entity_poly.pdbx_seq_one_letter_code
_entity_poly.pdbx_strand_id
1 'polypeptide(L)'
;MNHFKGKQFQQDVIIVAVGYYLRYNLSYREVQELLYDRGINVCHTTIYRWVQEYSKILYHLWKKKNKQSFYSWKMDETYIKIKGRWHYLYRAIDADGLTLDIWLRKKRLADDNSYKLEDTAYQEDKARKAETEDKLAIEAMKSKYTTLLLENMLLSPFEMQDTKIMAGLQVHVYPLYDELKELRGLNSVKDHLSYVASRR
;
A
#
# COMPACT_ATOMS: atom_id res chain seq x y z
N MET A 1 -24.29 -18.97 -29.01
CA MET A 1 -23.23 -19.80 -29.63
C MET A 1 -22.75 -20.82 -28.61
N ASN A 2 -22.70 -22.10 -28.96
CA ASN A 2 -22.12 -23.11 -28.08
C ASN A 2 -20.58 -23.04 -28.17
N HIS A 3 -19.93 -22.36 -27.21
CA HIS A 3 -18.48 -22.12 -27.19
C HIS A 3 -17.62 -23.39 -27.11
N PHE A 4 -18.22 -24.55 -26.85
CA PHE A 4 -17.54 -25.83 -26.70
C PHE A 4 -17.83 -26.81 -27.85
N LYS A 5 -18.57 -26.37 -28.88
CA LYS A 5 -18.90 -27.23 -30.02
C LYS A 5 -17.63 -27.68 -30.75
N GLY A 6 -17.49 -28.99 -30.95
CA GLY A 6 -16.36 -29.60 -31.66
C GLY A 6 -15.08 -29.76 -30.85
N LYS A 7 -15.11 -29.57 -29.52
CA LYS A 7 -13.98 -29.87 -28.66
C LYS A 7 -13.90 -31.36 -28.35
N GLN A 8 -12.68 -31.89 -28.31
CA GLN A 8 -12.39 -33.30 -27.99
C GLN A 8 -12.78 -33.67 -26.55
N PHE A 9 -12.66 -32.72 -25.63
CA PHE A 9 -12.97 -32.91 -24.22
C PHE A 9 -14.32 -32.31 -23.86
N GLN A 10 -14.98 -32.91 -22.87
CA GLN A 10 -16.24 -32.39 -22.34
C GLN A 10 -16.06 -30.98 -21.78
N GLN A 11 -17.11 -30.16 -21.92
CA GLN A 11 -17.13 -28.78 -21.46
C GLN A 11 -16.75 -28.66 -19.97
N ASP A 12 -17.24 -29.56 -19.12
CA ASP A 12 -17.00 -29.48 -17.67
C ASP A 12 -15.52 -29.66 -17.32
N VAL A 13 -14.82 -30.58 -18.00
CA VAL A 13 -13.37 -30.78 -17.85
C VAL A 13 -12.60 -29.51 -18.22
N ILE A 14 -12.97 -28.89 -19.33
CA ILE A 14 -12.32 -27.66 -19.81
C ILE A 14 -12.55 -26.52 -18.82
N ILE A 15 -13.79 -26.34 -18.35
CA ILE A 15 -14.14 -25.28 -17.39
C ILE A 15 -13.40 -25.48 -16.07
N VAL A 16 -13.34 -26.71 -15.56
CA VAL A 16 -12.62 -27.03 -14.31
C VAL A 16 -11.12 -26.76 -14.46
N ALA A 17 -10.50 -27.20 -15.57
CA ALA A 17 -9.07 -26.98 -15.82
C ALA A 17 -8.73 -25.48 -15.90
N VAL A 18 -9.51 -24.72 -16.67
CA VAL A 18 -9.31 -23.27 -16.80
C VAL A 18 -9.61 -22.56 -15.48
N GLY A 19 -10.64 -23.01 -14.74
CA GLY A 19 -10.98 -22.49 -13.43
C GLY A 19 -9.87 -22.69 -12.41
N TYR A 20 -9.22 -23.86 -12.39
CA TYR A 20 -8.08 -24.12 -11.51
C TYR A 20 -6.93 -23.15 -11.78
N TYR A 21 -6.57 -22.96 -13.05
CA TYR A 21 -5.50 -22.04 -13.42
C TYR A 21 -5.82 -20.57 -13.10
N LEU A 22 -7.06 -20.12 -13.33
CA LEU A 22 -7.43 -18.72 -13.11
C LEU A 22 -7.66 -18.36 -11.63
N ARG A 23 -8.10 -19.32 -10.82
CA ARG A 23 -8.44 -19.08 -9.41
C ARG A 23 -7.26 -19.31 -8.46
N TYR A 24 -6.42 -20.29 -8.76
CA TYR A 24 -5.32 -20.70 -7.89
C TYR A 24 -3.98 -20.40 -8.56
N ASN A 25 -2.92 -20.28 -7.75
CA ASN A 25 -1.56 -20.05 -8.25
C ASN A 25 -0.93 -21.35 -8.78
N LEU A 26 -1.62 -22.03 -9.69
CA LEU A 26 -1.21 -23.30 -10.29
C LEU A 26 -0.65 -23.06 -11.69
N SER A 27 0.46 -23.70 -11.99
CA SER A 27 1.02 -23.81 -13.33
C SER A 27 0.21 -24.78 -14.20
N TYR A 28 0.37 -24.67 -15.53
CA TYR A 28 -0.28 -25.60 -16.47
C TYR A 28 0.12 -27.07 -16.25
N ARG A 29 1.31 -27.33 -15.71
CA ARG A 29 1.79 -28.68 -15.40
C ARG A 29 1.11 -29.24 -14.16
N GLU A 30 0.99 -28.44 -13.11
CA GLU A 30 0.24 -28.83 -11.91
C GLU A 30 -1.24 -29.09 -12.23
N VAL A 31 -1.87 -28.27 -13.09
CA VAL A 31 -3.25 -28.53 -13.54
C VAL A 31 -3.34 -29.83 -14.35
N GLN A 32 -2.34 -30.14 -15.18
CA GLN A 32 -2.25 -31.43 -15.87
C GLN A 32 -2.20 -32.60 -14.87
N GLU A 33 -1.35 -32.50 -13.84
CA GLU A 33 -1.20 -33.53 -12.80
C GLU A 33 -2.51 -33.74 -12.03
N LEU A 34 -3.18 -32.65 -11.62
CA LEU A 34 -4.48 -32.72 -10.94
C LEU A 34 -5.61 -33.32 -11.78
N LEU A 35 -5.51 -33.26 -13.11
CA LEU A 35 -6.44 -33.93 -14.02
C LEU A 35 -6.05 -35.39 -14.22
N TYR A 36 -4.75 -35.68 -14.29
CA TYR A 36 -4.22 -37.03 -14.40
C TYR A 36 -4.62 -37.89 -13.20
N ASP A 37 -4.55 -37.34 -11.98
CA ASP A 37 -5.01 -38.01 -10.75
C ASP A 37 -6.50 -38.37 -10.78
N ARG A 38 -7.28 -37.69 -11.62
CA ARG A 38 -8.71 -37.98 -11.87
C ARG A 38 -8.94 -38.88 -13.08
N GLY A 39 -7.89 -39.47 -13.64
CA GLY A 39 -7.94 -40.34 -14.82
C GLY A 39 -8.06 -39.60 -16.15
N ILE A 40 -7.85 -38.28 -16.17
CA ILE A 40 -8.00 -37.45 -17.38
C ILE A 40 -6.61 -37.11 -17.93
N ASN A 41 -6.23 -37.75 -19.04
CA ASN A 41 -4.94 -37.53 -19.68
C ASN A 41 -4.99 -36.34 -20.66
N VAL A 42 -4.38 -35.21 -20.28
CA VAL A 42 -4.33 -33.96 -21.07
C VAL A 42 -2.93 -33.35 -20.98
N CYS A 43 -2.37 -32.94 -22.12
CA CYS A 43 -1.11 -32.19 -22.11
C CYS A 43 -1.30 -30.76 -21.56
N HIS A 44 -0.33 -30.27 -20.77
CA HIS A 44 -0.29 -28.90 -20.26
C HIS A 44 -0.42 -27.82 -21.34
N THR A 45 0.07 -28.08 -22.57
CA THR A 45 -0.08 -27.18 -23.72
C THR A 45 -1.53 -27.08 -24.20
N THR A 46 -2.32 -28.15 -24.05
CA THR A 46 -3.77 -28.14 -24.31
C THR A 46 -4.50 -27.28 -23.28
N ILE A 47 -4.12 -27.39 -21.99
CA ILE A 47 -4.66 -26.51 -20.94
C ILE A 47 -4.31 -25.05 -21.23
N TYR A 48 -3.07 -24.76 -21.63
CA TYR A 48 -2.67 -23.42 -22.06
C TYR A 48 -3.58 -22.86 -23.16
N ARG A 49 -3.86 -23.66 -24.21
CA ARG A 49 -4.76 -23.25 -25.30
C ARG A 49 -6.18 -22.98 -24.79
N TRP A 50 -6.71 -23.83 -23.91
CA TRP A 50 -8.02 -23.59 -23.28
C TRP A 50 -8.05 -22.32 -22.46
N VAL A 51 -7.00 -22.04 -21.67
CA VAL A 51 -6.93 -20.80 -20.89
C VAL A 51 -6.90 -19.58 -21.80
N GLN A 52 -6.12 -19.60 -22.88
CA GLN A 52 -6.09 -18.48 -23.83
C GLN A 52 -7.45 -18.25 -24.51
N GLU A 53 -8.16 -19.32 -24.85
CA GLU A 53 -9.47 -19.25 -25.54
C GLU A 53 -10.60 -18.83 -24.60
N TYR A 54 -10.69 -19.45 -23.42
CA TYR A 54 -11.86 -19.34 -22.54
C TYR A 54 -11.72 -18.31 -21.42
N SER A 55 -10.51 -17.86 -21.07
CA SER A 55 -10.29 -16.87 -19.99
C SER A 55 -11.12 -15.61 -20.18
N LYS A 56 -11.13 -15.05 -21.40
CA LYS A 56 -11.92 -13.86 -21.72
C LYS A 56 -13.41 -14.10 -21.50
N ILE A 57 -13.93 -15.24 -21.95
CA ILE A 57 -15.36 -15.57 -21.83
C ILE A 57 -15.73 -15.68 -20.34
N LEU A 58 -14.94 -16.44 -19.57
CA LEU A 58 -15.15 -16.61 -18.13
C LEU A 58 -15.04 -15.27 -17.39
N TYR A 59 -14.10 -14.41 -17.76
CA TYR A 59 -13.98 -13.07 -17.19
C TYR A 59 -15.25 -12.22 -17.41
N HIS A 60 -15.82 -12.21 -18.62
CA HIS A 60 -17.05 -11.46 -18.89
C HIS A 60 -18.25 -12.03 -18.12
N LEU A 61 -18.34 -13.36 -17.99
CA LEU A 61 -19.38 -14.01 -17.19
C LEU A 61 -19.23 -13.68 -15.70
N TRP A 62 -18.00 -13.75 -15.18
CA TRP A 62 -17.66 -13.36 -13.81
C TRP A 62 -18.01 -11.89 -13.56
N LYS A 63 -17.59 -10.99 -14.45
CA LYS A 63 -17.86 -9.55 -14.35
C LYS A 63 -19.36 -9.27 -14.34
N LYS A 64 -20.14 -9.97 -15.18
CA LYS A 64 -21.62 -9.82 -15.19
C LYS A 64 -22.27 -10.28 -13.89
N LYS A 65 -21.77 -11.34 -13.27
CA LYS A 65 -22.29 -11.86 -11.99
C LYS A 65 -21.90 -11.01 -10.79
N ASN A 66 -20.71 -10.41 -10.81
CA ASN A 66 -20.13 -9.66 -9.68
C ASN A 66 -20.20 -8.14 -9.87
N LYS A 67 -21.25 -7.64 -10.52
CA LYS A 67 -21.40 -6.21 -10.86
C LYS A 67 -21.75 -5.31 -9.68
N GLN A 68 -22.24 -5.87 -8.58
CA GLN A 68 -22.84 -5.10 -7.50
C GLN A 68 -21.96 -5.20 -6.25
N SER A 69 -21.48 -4.05 -5.77
CA SER A 69 -20.97 -3.89 -4.41
C SER A 69 -22.12 -3.43 -3.53
N PHE A 70 -22.17 -3.92 -2.30
CA PHE A 70 -23.32 -3.66 -1.42
C PHE A 70 -23.21 -2.33 -0.68
N TYR A 71 -22.03 -1.95 -0.17
CA TYR A 71 -21.94 -0.82 0.78
C TYR A 71 -20.68 0.04 0.70
N SER A 72 -19.50 -0.54 0.49
CA SER A 72 -18.24 0.23 0.44
C SER A 72 -17.16 -0.57 -0.25
N TRP A 73 -16.28 0.10 -0.99
CA TRP A 73 -15.15 -0.55 -1.65
C TRP A 73 -13.84 0.17 -1.29
N LYS A 74 -12.74 -0.56 -1.33
CA LYS A 74 -11.38 -0.07 -1.13
C LYS A 74 -10.57 -0.31 -2.40
N MET A 75 -9.65 0.59 -2.70
CA MET A 75 -8.66 0.40 -3.76
C MET A 75 -7.36 -0.12 -3.14
N ASP A 76 -6.85 -1.23 -3.68
CA ASP A 76 -5.54 -1.77 -3.34
C ASP A 76 -4.57 -1.57 -4.51
N GLU A 77 -3.40 -0.99 -4.26
CA GLU A 77 -2.32 -0.79 -5.23
C GLU A 77 -1.15 -1.72 -4.88
N THR A 78 -0.79 -2.62 -5.81
CA THR A 78 0.35 -3.53 -5.68
C THR A 78 1.22 -3.46 -6.94
N TYR A 79 2.52 -3.71 -6.81
CA TYR A 79 3.44 -3.79 -7.95
C TYR A 79 3.71 -5.24 -8.35
N ILE A 80 3.59 -5.55 -9.65
CA ILE A 80 3.87 -6.88 -10.20
C ILE A 80 4.88 -6.80 -11.34
N LYS A 81 5.71 -7.83 -11.47
CA LYS A 81 6.75 -7.90 -12.51
C LYS A 81 6.24 -8.70 -13.70
N ILE A 82 6.10 -8.04 -14.86
CA ILE A 82 5.65 -8.66 -16.12
C ILE A 82 6.78 -8.55 -17.14
N LYS A 83 7.27 -9.70 -17.63
CA LYS A 83 8.41 -9.78 -18.58
C LYS A 83 9.61 -8.94 -18.13
N GLY A 84 9.96 -9.03 -16.85
CA GLY A 84 11.10 -8.32 -16.27
C GLY A 84 10.84 -6.86 -15.87
N ARG A 85 9.68 -6.27 -16.21
CA ARG A 85 9.36 -4.86 -15.92
C ARG A 85 8.29 -4.73 -14.84
N TRP A 86 8.47 -3.79 -13.91
CA TRP A 86 7.47 -3.47 -12.90
C TRP A 86 6.26 -2.77 -13.50
N HIS A 87 5.07 -3.20 -13.08
CA HIS A 87 3.77 -2.65 -13.42
C HIS A 87 2.96 -2.45 -12.14
N TYR A 88 2.05 -1.49 -12.19
CA TYR A 88 1.13 -1.17 -11.10
C TYR A 88 -0.20 -1.87 -11.34
N LEU A 89 -0.60 -2.69 -10.40
CA LEU A 89 -1.86 -3.42 -10.36
C LEU A 89 -2.77 -2.76 -9.33
N TYR A 90 -3.88 -2.20 -9.80
CA TYR A 90 -4.94 -1.66 -8.97
C TYR A 90 -6.07 -2.66 -8.90
N ARG A 91 -6.60 -2.91 -7.70
CA ARG A 91 -7.75 -3.79 -7.46
C ARG A 91 -8.79 -3.03 -6.67
N ALA A 92 -10.00 -2.94 -7.20
CA ALA A 92 -11.16 -2.51 -6.42
C ALA A 92 -11.69 -3.73 -5.65
N ILE A 93 -11.82 -3.63 -4.34
CA ILE A 93 -12.22 -4.72 -3.45
C ILE A 93 -13.41 -4.26 -2.61
N ASP A 94 -14.49 -5.03 -2.59
CA ASP A 94 -15.68 -4.77 -1.76
C ASP A 94 -15.40 -5.03 -0.26
N ALA A 95 -16.30 -4.61 0.61
CA ALA A 95 -16.21 -4.83 2.06
C ALA A 95 -16.04 -6.32 2.44
N ASP A 96 -16.67 -7.23 1.68
CA ASP A 96 -16.58 -8.68 1.86
C ASP A 96 -15.28 -9.31 1.31
N GLY A 97 -14.36 -8.49 0.80
CA GLY A 97 -13.10 -8.97 0.21
C GLY A 97 -13.23 -9.45 -1.24
N LEU A 98 -14.39 -9.28 -1.88
CA LEU A 98 -14.58 -9.63 -3.29
C LEU A 98 -13.89 -8.60 -4.20
N THR A 99 -13.04 -9.05 -5.13
CA THR A 99 -12.50 -8.16 -6.17
C THR A 99 -13.60 -7.77 -7.14
N LEU A 100 -13.81 -6.46 -7.35
CA LEU A 100 -14.83 -5.88 -8.23
C LEU A 100 -14.28 -5.60 -9.63
N ASP A 101 -13.09 -4.99 -9.70
CA ASP A 101 -12.41 -4.71 -10.96
C ASP A 101 -10.89 -4.67 -10.77
N ILE A 102 -10.17 -4.83 -11.88
CA ILE A 102 -8.71 -4.86 -11.91
C ILE A 102 -8.21 -3.93 -13.01
N TRP A 103 -7.23 -3.09 -12.69
CA TRP A 103 -6.59 -2.22 -13.66
C TRP A 103 -5.07 -2.33 -13.59
N LEU A 104 -4.44 -2.57 -14.74
CA LEU A 104 -2.98 -2.74 -14.85
C LEU A 104 -2.36 -1.59 -15.65
N ARG A 105 -1.33 -0.94 -15.10
CA ARG A 105 -0.66 0.22 -15.69
C ARG A 105 0.86 0.06 -15.67
N LYS A 106 1.53 0.64 -16.66
CA LYS A 106 3.02 0.69 -16.71
C LYS A 106 3.60 1.78 -15.80
N LYS A 107 2.85 2.87 -15.58
CA LYS A 107 3.24 4.00 -14.75
C LYS A 107 2.23 4.16 -13.63
N ARG A 108 2.70 4.58 -12.44
CA ARG A 108 1.83 5.00 -11.34
C ARG A 108 1.01 6.19 -11.80
N LEU A 109 -0.28 6.25 -11.45
CA LEU A 109 -0.96 7.54 -11.46
C LEU A 109 -0.41 8.34 -10.28
N ALA A 110 -0.11 9.62 -10.48
CA ALA A 110 0.12 10.49 -9.33
C ALA A 110 -1.16 10.53 -8.48
N ASP A 111 -1.00 10.70 -7.17
CA ASP A 111 -2.14 10.87 -6.27
C ASP A 111 -2.93 12.10 -6.73
N ASP A 112 -4.09 11.89 -7.33
CA ASP A 112 -4.99 12.97 -7.70
C ASP A 112 -5.71 13.42 -6.43
N ASN A 113 -5.14 14.41 -5.74
CA ASN A 113 -5.76 15.01 -4.57
C ASN A 113 -6.80 16.10 -4.93
N SER A 114 -7.17 16.26 -6.21
CA SER A 114 -8.14 17.28 -6.63
C SER A 114 -9.48 17.16 -5.90
N TYR A 115 -9.98 15.94 -5.70
CA TYR A 115 -11.22 15.68 -4.97
C TYR A 115 -11.16 16.06 -3.48
N LYS A 116 -9.96 16.13 -2.89
CA LYS A 116 -9.77 16.57 -1.50
C LYS A 116 -9.69 18.08 -1.37
N LEU A 117 -9.54 18.81 -2.47
CA LEU A 117 -9.48 20.27 -2.44
C LEU A 117 -10.83 20.87 -2.05
N GLU A 118 -11.94 20.21 -2.39
CA GLU A 118 -13.31 20.69 -2.11
C GLU A 118 -13.96 20.01 -0.88
N ASP A 119 -13.33 18.97 -0.32
CA ASP A 119 -13.84 18.27 0.86
C ASP A 119 -13.65 19.11 2.14
N THR A 120 -14.76 19.61 2.69
CA THR A 120 -14.78 20.46 3.87
C THR A 120 -14.20 19.77 5.11
N ALA A 121 -14.49 18.48 5.31
CA ALA A 121 -14.00 17.73 6.47
C ALA A 121 -12.47 17.54 6.40
N TYR A 122 -11.94 17.32 5.20
CA TYR A 122 -10.50 17.23 4.97
C TYR A 122 -9.78 18.56 5.23
N GLN A 123 -10.37 19.68 4.78
CA GLN A 123 -9.82 21.01 5.03
C GLN A 123 -9.79 21.35 6.52
N GLU A 124 -10.88 21.09 7.25
CA GLU A 124 -10.98 21.33 8.68
C GLU A 124 -9.99 20.47 9.48
N ASP A 125 -9.83 19.19 9.15
CA ASP A 125 -8.84 18.31 9.79
C ASP A 125 -7.40 18.78 9.51
N LYS A 126 -7.12 19.20 8.27
CA LYS A 126 -5.82 19.74 7.89
C LYS A 126 -5.50 21.04 8.63
N ALA A 127 -6.47 21.95 8.74
CA ALA A 127 -6.31 23.21 9.48
C ALA A 127 -6.08 22.94 10.97
N ARG A 128 -6.85 22.04 11.58
CA ARG A 128 -6.69 21.66 13.00
C ARG A 128 -5.32 21.06 13.28
N LYS A 129 -4.80 20.22 12.37
CA LYS A 129 -3.44 19.66 12.47
C LYS A 129 -2.38 20.75 12.38
N ALA A 130 -2.50 21.69 11.43
CA ALA A 130 -1.59 22.83 11.32
C ALA A 130 -1.62 23.70 12.59
N GLU A 131 -2.80 24.01 13.13
CA GLU A 131 -2.92 24.75 14.40
C GLU A 131 -2.27 24.02 15.57
N THR A 132 -2.37 22.68 15.59
CA THR A 132 -1.75 21.86 16.63
C THR A 132 -0.22 21.84 16.48
N GLU A 133 0.27 21.70 15.25
CA GLU A 133 1.70 21.79 14.93
C GLU A 133 2.27 23.17 15.30
N ASP A 134 1.55 24.26 15.01
CA ASP A 134 1.96 25.62 15.38
C ASP A 134 2.03 25.80 16.91
N LYS A 135 1.06 25.26 17.65
CA LYS A 135 1.08 25.28 19.12
C LYS A 135 2.29 24.53 19.67
N LEU A 136 2.55 23.33 19.16
CA LEU A 136 3.70 22.51 19.56
C LEU A 136 5.04 23.19 19.19
N ALA A 137 5.11 23.84 18.03
CA ALA A 137 6.29 24.59 17.62
C ALA A 137 6.56 25.79 18.54
N ILE A 138 5.52 26.54 18.92
CA ILE A 138 5.64 27.66 19.87
C ILE A 138 6.11 27.16 21.25
N GLU A 139 5.59 26.02 21.71
CA GLU A 139 6.03 25.38 22.95
C GLU A 139 7.49 24.97 22.87
N ALA A 140 7.89 24.35 21.76
CA ALA A 140 9.26 23.95 21.51
C ALA A 140 10.21 25.15 21.53
N MET A 141 9.86 26.25 20.86
CA MET A 141 10.69 27.46 20.84
C MET A 141 10.94 28.04 22.25
N LYS A 142 9.96 27.89 23.16
CA LYS A 142 10.06 28.35 24.56
C LYS A 142 10.82 27.36 25.45
N SER A 143 11.06 26.14 24.99
CA SER A 143 11.75 25.10 25.75
C SER A 143 13.23 25.43 25.96
N LYS A 144 13.73 25.08 27.14
CA LYS A 144 15.16 25.22 27.48
C LYS A 144 16.04 24.28 26.65
N TYR A 145 15.48 23.17 26.16
CA TYR A 145 16.21 22.21 25.34
C TYR A 145 16.57 22.79 23.97
N THR A 146 15.73 23.66 23.42
CA THR A 146 16.00 24.38 22.16
C THR A 146 17.23 25.25 22.29
N THR A 147 17.37 25.98 23.40
CA THR A 147 18.57 26.76 23.69
C THR A 147 19.82 25.89 23.75
N LEU A 148 19.75 24.73 24.42
CA LEU A 148 20.87 23.79 24.50
C LEU A 148 21.25 23.21 23.13
N LEU A 149 20.27 22.96 22.26
CA LEU A 149 20.51 22.51 20.89
C LEU A 149 21.19 23.59 20.04
N LEU A 150 20.82 24.86 20.21
CA LEU A 150 21.49 25.99 19.56
C LEU A 150 22.94 26.14 20.05
N GLU A 151 23.16 26.08 21.36
CA GLU A 151 24.50 26.20 21.98
C GLU A 151 25.47 25.13 21.50
N ASN A 152 24.98 23.90 21.26
CA ASN A 152 25.79 22.79 20.75
C ASN A 152 25.80 22.71 19.21
N MET A 153 25.29 23.72 18.50
CA MET A 153 25.23 23.77 17.03
C MET A 153 24.50 22.55 16.42
N LEU A 154 23.57 21.96 17.17
CA LEU A 154 22.73 20.84 16.73
C LEU A 154 21.44 21.30 16.05
N LEU A 155 21.03 22.54 16.35
CA LEU A 155 19.93 23.23 15.69
C LEU A 155 20.42 24.61 15.21
N SER A 156 20.03 25.01 14.01
CA SER A 156 20.30 26.34 13.47
C SER A 156 19.15 27.32 13.77
N PRO A 157 19.43 28.62 13.98
CA PRO A 157 18.38 29.64 14.07
C PRO A 157 17.46 29.70 12.84
N PHE A 158 17.94 29.27 11.67
CA PHE A 158 17.11 29.19 10.46
C PHE A 158 16.16 27.99 10.50
N GLU A 159 16.58 26.86 11.08
CA GLU A 159 15.75 25.66 11.23
C GLU A 159 14.63 25.87 12.26
N MET A 160 14.80 26.81 13.20
CA MET A 160 13.72 27.20 14.11
C MET A 160 12.52 27.81 13.39
N GLN A 161 12.69 28.37 12.18
CA GLN A 161 11.58 28.92 11.41
C GLN A 161 10.69 27.82 10.81
N ASP A 162 11.16 26.57 10.75
CA ASP A 162 10.38 25.43 10.28
C ASP A 162 9.52 24.88 11.42
N THR A 163 8.21 25.14 11.34
CA THR A 163 7.22 24.71 12.34
C THR A 163 7.18 23.19 12.50
N LYS A 164 7.45 22.44 11.42
CA LYS A 164 7.43 20.97 11.44
C LYS A 164 8.62 20.40 12.19
N ILE A 165 9.80 21.00 12.03
CA ILE A 165 11.00 20.62 12.80
C ILE A 165 10.75 20.87 14.28
N MET A 166 10.25 22.05 14.64
CA MET A 166 10.01 22.43 16.04
C MET A 166 8.92 21.56 16.70
N ALA A 167 7.80 21.33 16.02
CA ALA A 167 6.76 20.42 16.50
C ALA A 167 7.30 18.99 16.65
N GLY A 168 8.13 18.51 15.71
CA GLY A 168 8.78 17.20 15.81
C GLY A 168 9.71 17.06 17.01
N LEU A 169 10.49 18.09 17.32
CA LEU A 169 11.35 18.13 18.51
C LEU A 169 10.52 18.05 19.80
N GLN A 170 9.41 18.80 19.88
CA GLN A 170 8.51 18.76 21.03
C GLN A 170 7.89 17.38 21.26
N VAL A 171 7.48 16.69 20.19
CA VAL A 171 6.76 15.41 20.31
C VAL A 171 7.70 14.24 20.54
N HIS A 172 8.86 14.23 19.89
CA HIS A 172 9.70 13.03 19.84
C HIS A 172 11.02 13.13 20.61
N VAL A 173 11.56 14.34 20.80
CA VAL A 173 12.92 14.51 21.33
C VAL A 173 12.90 15.04 22.76
N TYR A 174 12.11 16.08 23.05
CA TYR A 174 12.09 16.69 24.37
C TYR A 174 11.58 15.78 25.50
N PRO A 175 10.59 14.89 25.28
CA PRO A 175 10.21 13.91 26.30
C PRO A 175 11.38 13.00 26.70
N LEU A 176 12.25 12.62 25.75
CA LEU A 176 13.44 11.81 26.04
C LEU A 176 14.48 12.60 26.85
N TYR A 177 14.58 13.91 26.64
CA TYR A 177 15.43 14.77 27.47
C TYR A 177 14.87 14.96 28.87
N ASP A 178 13.54 15.02 29.01
CA ASP A 178 12.89 15.02 30.32
C ASP A 178 13.18 13.72 31.07
N GLU A 179 13.02 12.56 30.43
CA GLU A 179 13.37 11.26 31.03
C GLU A 179 14.85 11.19 31.46
N LEU A 180 15.77 11.62 30.59
CA LEU A 180 17.21 11.61 30.89
C LEU A 180 17.55 12.56 32.06
N LYS A 181 16.92 13.73 32.07
CA LYS A 181 17.06 14.73 33.13
C LYS A 181 16.50 14.23 34.46
N GLU A 182 15.40 13.48 34.46
CA GLU A 182 14.86 12.88 35.68
C GLU A 182 15.81 11.82 36.27
N LEU A 183 16.45 11.01 35.41
CA LEU A 183 17.34 9.94 35.86
C LEU A 183 18.69 10.44 36.39
N ARG A 184 19.31 11.44 35.74
CA ARG A 184 20.70 11.84 36.03
C ARG A 184 20.92 13.35 36.11
N GLY A 185 19.85 14.13 36.13
CA GLY A 185 19.90 15.59 36.16
C GLY A 185 20.27 16.21 34.81
N LEU A 186 20.16 17.54 34.74
CA LEU A 186 20.32 18.30 33.49
C LEU A 186 21.72 18.20 32.85
N ASN A 187 22.75 17.96 33.66
CA ASN A 187 24.13 17.82 33.14
C ASN A 187 24.26 16.62 32.21
N SER A 188 23.53 15.53 32.47
CA SER A 188 23.54 14.36 31.60
C SER A 188 23.00 14.66 30.19
N VAL A 189 22.00 15.55 30.08
CA VAL A 189 21.47 16.01 28.79
C VAL A 189 22.55 16.80 28.05
N LYS A 190 23.25 17.71 28.74
CA LYS A 190 24.35 18.48 28.14
C LYS A 190 25.49 17.58 27.65
N ASP A 191 25.90 16.61 28.46
CA ASP A 191 26.96 15.67 28.09
C ASP A 191 26.57 14.84 26.85
N HIS A 192 25.31 14.40 26.78
CA HIS A 192 24.77 13.70 25.61
C HIS A 192 24.78 14.60 24.36
N LEU A 193 24.30 15.84 24.48
CA LEU A 193 24.28 16.78 23.36
C LEU A 193 25.69 17.10 22.85
N SER A 194 26.65 17.32 23.75
CA SER A 194 28.05 17.54 23.37
C SER A 194 28.69 16.31 22.72
N TYR A 195 28.36 15.11 23.21
CA TYR A 195 28.78 13.86 22.55
C TYR A 195 28.21 13.74 21.14
N VAL A 196 26.92 14.00 20.94
CA VAL A 196 26.28 13.97 19.61
C VAL A 196 26.91 15.01 18.68
N ALA A 197 27.16 16.22 19.16
CA ALA A 197 27.81 17.28 18.38
C ALA A 197 29.24 16.91 17.96
N SER A 198 30.01 16.22 18.82
CA SER A 198 31.37 15.75 18.50
C SER A 198 31.43 14.65 17.43
N ARG A 199 30.31 13.97 17.18
CA ARG A 199 30.17 12.84 16.25
C ARG A 199 29.55 13.24 14.90
N ARG A 200 29.15 14.51 14.78
CA ARG A 200 28.57 15.11 13.58
C ARG A 200 29.66 15.54 12.62
#